data_AF-A0A397J5T5-F1
#
_entry.id   AF-A0A397J5T5-F1
#
_cell.length_a   1.000
_cell.length_b   1.000
_cell.length_c   1.000
_cell.angle_alpha   90.00
_cell.angle_beta   90.00
_cell.angle_gamma   90.00
#
_symmetry.space_group_name_H-M   'P 1'
#
loop_
_entity.id
_entity.type
_entity.pdbx_description
1 polymer ?
#
loop_
_entity_poly.entity_id
_entity_poly.type
_entity_poly.pdbx_seq_one_letter_code
_entity_poly.pdbx_strand_id
1 'polypeptide(L)'
;MVFYTVEHLQYWQDFYRKESEIDSRNETISAIYLILQDSHQYRLITIYIRFISIYVKAFIKDLGFFQQQKKPIFPYVETQLKNLLAYLESNQISTYFGEELEEIITNLNFDPSEFYSIFQAAFQSAYKKFEAHIPDHPTHPLFCAVRLFDPKYMHTGNNQRHNIYQYSIISELDNPSDDLLHEWGIYCGLEFDNNNENDLDKYWNDSSNRLPNLSKIALDYIWLPISSCAVERSFSLYNTLLDKDRQNLTKESLKQLNMMYFNRDY
;
A
#
# COMPACT_ATOMS: atom_id res chain seq x y z
N MET A 1 -6.17 -3.11 -14.48
CA MET A 1 -5.74 -2.80 -15.86
C MET A 1 -4.75 -3.84 -16.38
N VAL A 2 -3.58 -4.07 -15.75
CA VAL A 2 -2.58 -5.01 -16.33
C VAL A 2 -3.04 -6.47 -16.41
N PHE A 3 -3.81 -6.98 -15.44
CA PHE A 3 -4.38 -8.33 -15.52
C PHE A 3 -5.36 -8.49 -16.70
N TYR A 4 -6.19 -7.47 -16.92
CA TYR A 4 -7.07 -7.43 -18.08
C TYR A 4 -6.26 -7.43 -19.39
N THR A 5 -5.21 -6.60 -19.45
CA THR A 5 -4.28 -6.57 -20.60
C THR A 5 -3.67 -7.94 -20.88
N VAL A 6 -3.19 -8.63 -19.84
CA VAL A 6 -2.61 -9.98 -19.94
C VAL A 6 -3.60 -10.98 -20.56
N GLU A 7 -4.85 -10.98 -20.11
CA GLU A 7 -5.89 -11.91 -20.58
C GLU A 7 -6.34 -11.61 -22.01
N HIS A 8 -6.28 -10.34 -22.42
CA HIS A 8 -6.86 -9.87 -23.68
C HIS A 8 -5.83 -9.47 -24.73
N LEU A 9 -4.53 -9.67 -24.48
CA LEU A 9 -3.45 -9.24 -25.37
C LEU A 9 -3.60 -9.83 -26.79
N GLN A 10 -4.07 -11.07 -26.90
CA GLN A 10 -4.32 -11.72 -28.19
C GLN A 10 -5.36 -11.00 -29.06
N TYR A 11 -6.29 -10.25 -28.44
CA TYR A 11 -7.32 -9.49 -29.17
C TYR A 11 -6.82 -8.11 -29.61
N TRP A 12 -5.68 -7.64 -29.11
CA TRP A 12 -5.18 -6.30 -29.43
C TRP A 12 -4.85 -6.14 -30.90
N GLN A 13 -4.26 -7.16 -31.54
CA GLN A 13 -3.98 -7.13 -32.98
C GLN A 13 -5.25 -6.90 -33.80
N ASP A 14 -6.32 -7.64 -33.50
CA ASP A 14 -7.60 -7.52 -34.20
C ASP A 14 -8.29 -6.18 -33.92
N PHE A 15 -8.21 -5.71 -32.66
CA PHE A 15 -8.76 -4.43 -32.26
C PHE A 15 -8.09 -3.27 -33.00
N TYR A 16 -6.76 -3.16 -32.91
CA TYR A 16 -6.02 -2.06 -33.54
C TYR A 16 -6.03 -2.13 -35.07
N ARG A 17 -6.20 -3.32 -35.66
CA ARG A 17 -6.48 -3.45 -37.10
C ARG A 17 -7.78 -2.72 -37.47
N LYS A 18 -8.88 -3.05 -36.79
CA LYS A 18 -10.20 -2.46 -37.06
C LYS A 18 -10.20 -0.96 -36.80
N GLU A 19 -9.59 -0.51 -35.71
CA GLU A 19 -9.46 0.92 -35.40
C GLU A 19 -8.66 1.66 -36.48
N SER A 20 -7.57 1.07 -36.98
CA SER A 20 -6.78 1.69 -38.07
C SER A 20 -7.53 1.72 -39.40
N GLU A 21 -8.46 0.80 -39.64
CA GLU A 21 -9.34 0.81 -40.83
C GLU A 21 -10.40 1.92 -40.75
N ILE A 22 -10.91 2.20 -39.53
CA ILE A 22 -11.91 3.23 -39.27
C ILE A 22 -11.29 4.64 -39.31
N ASP A 23 -10.15 4.84 -38.65
CA ASP A 23 -9.45 6.13 -38.58
C ASP A 23 -7.99 6.00 -39.04
N SER A 24 -7.83 5.83 -40.35
CA SER A 24 -6.52 5.70 -41.02
C SER A 24 -5.61 6.93 -40.93
N ARG A 25 -6.10 8.07 -40.42
CA ARG A 25 -5.29 9.29 -40.22
C ARG A 25 -4.68 9.36 -38.83
N ASN A 26 -5.09 8.47 -37.92
CA ASN A 26 -4.56 8.43 -36.58
C ASN A 26 -3.21 7.71 -36.55
N GLU A 27 -2.14 8.50 -36.61
CA GLU A 27 -0.76 8.02 -36.61
C GLU A 27 -0.43 7.12 -35.41
N THR A 28 -1.06 7.36 -34.25
CA THR A 28 -0.83 6.56 -33.04
C THR A 28 -1.42 5.16 -33.17
N ILE A 29 -2.67 5.06 -33.66
CA ILE A 29 -3.34 3.78 -33.87
C ILE A 29 -2.60 2.95 -34.92
N SER A 30 -2.19 3.58 -36.03
CA SER A 30 -1.40 2.92 -37.06
C SER A 30 -0.03 2.46 -36.54
N ALA A 31 0.66 3.27 -35.73
CA ALA A 31 1.93 2.87 -35.11
C ALA A 31 1.77 1.66 -34.17
N ILE A 32 0.75 1.66 -33.31
CA ILE A 32 0.48 0.53 -32.41
C ILE A 32 0.14 -0.72 -33.22
N TYR A 33 -0.70 -0.61 -34.25
CA TYR A 33 -1.03 -1.72 -35.13
C TYR A 33 0.23 -2.32 -35.78
N LEU A 34 1.12 -1.49 -36.33
CA LEU A 34 2.37 -1.93 -36.94
C LEU A 34 3.29 -2.64 -35.93
N ILE A 35 3.42 -2.11 -34.71
CA ILE A 35 4.19 -2.74 -33.64
C ILE A 35 3.61 -4.11 -33.27
N LEU A 36 2.29 -4.23 -33.20
CA LEU A 36 1.63 -5.50 -32.86
C LEU A 36 1.66 -6.52 -34.00
N GLN A 37 1.82 -6.10 -35.26
CA GLN A 37 2.02 -7.00 -36.40
C GLN A 37 3.45 -7.57 -36.46
N ASP A 38 4.43 -6.85 -35.93
CA ASP A 38 5.80 -7.35 -35.83
C ASP A 38 5.87 -8.47 -34.77
N SER A 39 6.16 -9.69 -35.24
CA SER A 39 6.24 -10.88 -34.39
C SER A 39 7.27 -10.76 -33.27
N HIS A 40 8.42 -10.12 -33.54
CA HIS A 40 9.46 -9.93 -32.53
C HIS A 40 8.99 -8.93 -31.47
N GLN A 41 8.45 -7.77 -31.87
CA GLN A 41 7.94 -6.75 -30.96
C GLN A 41 6.75 -7.25 -30.13
N TYR A 42 5.81 -7.98 -30.74
CA TYR A 42 4.68 -8.56 -30.03
C TYR A 42 5.10 -9.52 -28.92
N ARG A 43 6.12 -10.36 -29.18
CA ARG A 43 6.68 -11.25 -28.16
C ARG A 43 7.38 -10.48 -27.04
N LEU A 44 8.15 -9.43 -27.34
CA LEU A 44 8.75 -8.55 -26.33
C LEU A 44 7.69 -7.91 -25.43
N ILE A 45 6.64 -7.34 -26.03
CA ILE A 45 5.50 -6.76 -25.30
C ILE A 45 4.85 -7.80 -24.40
N THR A 46 4.69 -9.03 -24.88
CA THR A 46 4.15 -10.14 -24.09
C THR A 46 5.01 -10.41 -22.85
N ILE A 47 6.34 -10.48 -22.99
CA ILE A 47 7.28 -10.69 -21.88
C ILE A 47 7.15 -9.55 -20.85
N TYR A 48 7.17 -8.29 -21.29
CA TYR A 48 7.08 -7.15 -20.38
C TYR A 48 5.75 -7.08 -19.64
N ILE A 49 4.63 -7.32 -20.32
CA ILE A 49 3.30 -7.35 -19.69
C ILE A 49 3.23 -8.48 -18.66
N ARG A 50 3.79 -9.66 -18.95
CA ARG A 50 3.84 -10.79 -18.02
C ARG A 50 4.68 -10.47 -16.79
N PHE A 51 5.89 -9.93 -17.00
CA PHE A 51 6.74 -9.44 -15.91
C PHE A 51 5.98 -8.48 -14.99
N ILE A 52 5.36 -7.44 -15.54
CA ILE A 52 4.59 -6.47 -14.74
C ILE A 52 3.45 -7.21 -14.00
N SER A 53 2.72 -8.10 -14.66
CA SER A 53 1.59 -8.80 -14.04
C SER A 53 1.96 -9.71 -12.87
N ILE A 54 3.16 -10.29 -12.89
CA ILE A 54 3.64 -11.16 -11.83
C ILE A 54 4.04 -10.32 -10.62
N TYR A 55 4.87 -9.30 -10.84
CA TYR A 55 5.45 -8.50 -9.75
C TYR A 55 4.51 -7.42 -9.22
N VAL A 56 3.55 -6.92 -10.01
CA VAL A 56 2.55 -5.94 -9.52
C VAL A 56 1.68 -6.48 -8.38
N LYS A 57 1.54 -7.80 -8.25
CA LYS A 57 0.71 -8.44 -7.22
C LYS A 57 1.12 -8.01 -5.80
N ALA A 58 2.42 -7.85 -5.55
CA ALA A 58 2.93 -7.34 -4.27
C ALA A 58 2.45 -5.91 -4.00
N PHE A 59 2.61 -5.02 -4.98
CA PHE A 59 2.15 -3.63 -4.87
C PHE A 59 0.63 -3.52 -4.67
N ILE A 60 -0.16 -4.38 -5.33
CA ILE A 60 -1.61 -4.40 -5.16
C ILE A 60 -2.00 -4.85 -3.76
N LYS A 61 -1.30 -5.86 -3.22
CA LYS A 61 -1.50 -6.30 -1.84
C LYS A 61 -1.21 -5.17 -0.85
N ASP A 62 -0.10 -4.46 -1.04
CA ASP A 62 0.31 -3.33 -0.18
C ASP A 62 -0.67 -2.17 -0.28
N LEU A 63 -1.09 -1.81 -1.49
CA LEU A 63 -2.11 -0.79 -1.71
C LEU A 63 -3.43 -1.18 -1.04
N GLY A 64 -3.85 -2.44 -1.19
CA GLY A 64 -5.04 -2.98 -0.54
C GLY A 64 -4.94 -2.92 0.99
N PHE A 65 -3.74 -3.10 1.56
CA PHE A 65 -3.49 -2.90 2.99
C PHE A 65 -3.68 -1.43 3.39
N PHE A 66 -3.03 -0.47 2.71
CA PHE A 66 -3.13 0.96 3.06
C PHE A 66 -4.52 1.59 2.82
N GLN A 67 -5.38 0.92 2.06
CA GLN A 67 -6.76 1.36 1.78
C GLN A 67 -7.79 0.80 2.78
N GLN A 68 -7.42 -0.04 3.75
CA GLN A 68 -8.37 -0.56 4.73
C GLN A 68 -8.82 0.57 5.68
N GLN A 69 -10.13 0.72 5.85
CA GLN A 69 -10.72 1.81 6.65
C GLN A 69 -11.39 1.34 7.95
N LYS A 70 -11.66 0.03 8.08
CA LYS A 70 -12.43 -0.55 9.19
C LYS A 70 -11.60 -1.48 10.06
N LYS A 71 -10.28 -1.24 10.12
CA LYS A 71 -9.36 -2.05 10.92
C LYS A 71 -8.27 -1.18 11.56
N PRO A 72 -7.81 -1.53 12.78
CA PRO A 72 -6.75 -0.82 13.48
C PRO A 72 -5.37 -1.18 12.89
N ILE A 73 -5.09 -0.73 11.67
CA ILE A 73 -3.89 -1.17 10.93
C ILE A 73 -2.71 -0.19 11.01
N PHE A 74 -2.89 0.97 11.64
CA PHE A 74 -1.87 2.01 11.72
C PHE A 74 -0.53 1.52 12.34
N PRO A 75 -0.53 0.68 13.40
CA PRO A 75 0.71 0.14 13.98
C PRO A 75 1.54 -0.73 13.03
N TYR A 76 0.93 -1.26 11.97
CA TYR A 76 1.58 -2.16 11.03
C TYR A 76 2.18 -1.44 9.81
N VAL A 77 1.94 -0.13 9.65
CA VAL A 77 2.37 0.66 8.47
C VAL A 77 3.87 0.57 8.24
N GLU A 78 4.68 0.83 9.27
CA GLU A 78 6.14 0.82 9.13
C GLU A 78 6.66 -0.59 8.80
N THR A 79 6.05 -1.63 9.36
CA THR A 79 6.40 -3.01 9.00
C THR A 79 6.08 -3.27 7.53
N GLN A 80 4.94 -2.79 7.03
CA GLN A 80 4.58 -2.93 5.62
C GLN A 80 5.54 -2.16 4.70
N LEU A 81 5.92 -0.94 5.07
CA LEU A 81 6.89 -0.13 4.32
C LEU A 81 8.26 -0.81 4.25
N LYS A 82 8.72 -1.42 5.36
CA LYS A 82 9.96 -2.21 5.39
C LYS A 82 9.90 -3.45 4.51
N ASN A 83 8.77 -4.14 4.49
CA ASN A 83 8.56 -5.30 3.61
C ASN A 83 8.61 -4.88 2.13
N LEU A 84 7.96 -3.77 1.78
CA LEU A 84 8.03 -3.21 0.43
C LEU A 84 9.46 -2.80 0.06
N LEU A 85 10.18 -2.15 0.97
CA LEU A 85 11.59 -1.79 0.75
C LEU A 85 12.45 -3.03 0.47
N ALA A 86 12.38 -4.04 1.33
CA ALA A 86 13.12 -5.29 1.15
C ALA A 86 12.76 -6.01 -0.16
N TYR A 87 11.48 -5.95 -0.56
CA TYR A 87 11.01 -6.47 -1.82
C TYR A 87 11.63 -5.72 -3.02
N LEU A 88 11.69 -4.40 -2.97
CA LEU A 88 12.32 -3.59 -4.02
C LEU A 88 13.83 -3.82 -4.09
N GLU A 89 14.51 -3.83 -2.95
CA GLU A 89 15.96 -4.04 -2.86
C GLU A 89 16.37 -5.41 -3.39
N SER A 90 15.69 -6.48 -2.96
CA SER A 90 16.00 -7.84 -3.39
C SER A 90 15.87 -8.02 -4.90
N ASN A 91 14.90 -7.38 -5.54
CA ASN A 91 14.69 -7.50 -6.99
C ASN A 91 15.61 -6.60 -7.83
N GLN A 92 16.26 -5.58 -7.26
CA GLN A 92 17.28 -4.79 -7.98
C GLN A 92 18.55 -5.57 -8.26
N ILE A 93 18.93 -6.44 -7.33
CA ILE A 93 20.15 -7.24 -7.41
C ILE A 93 19.86 -8.70 -7.77
N SER A 94 18.59 -9.01 -8.08
CA SER A 94 18.20 -10.39 -8.39
C SER A 94 18.83 -10.85 -9.69
N THR A 95 19.46 -12.02 -9.65
CA THR A 95 19.97 -12.72 -10.82
C THR A 95 18.96 -13.68 -11.43
N TYR A 96 17.74 -13.75 -10.87
CA TYR A 96 16.71 -14.71 -11.24
C TYR A 96 15.30 -14.16 -10.97
N PHE A 97 14.41 -14.28 -11.96
CA PHE A 97 13.05 -13.70 -11.90
C PHE A 97 11.93 -14.76 -11.90
N GLY A 98 12.24 -15.97 -11.44
CA GLY A 98 11.25 -17.04 -11.28
C GLY A 98 11.04 -17.90 -12.53
N GLU A 99 10.65 -19.16 -12.29
CA GLU A 99 10.48 -20.20 -13.32
C GLU A 99 9.39 -19.83 -14.32
N GLU A 100 8.26 -19.27 -13.83
CA GLU A 100 7.14 -18.83 -14.67
C GLU A 100 7.60 -17.85 -15.77
N LEU A 101 8.49 -16.91 -15.43
CA LEU A 101 9.01 -15.93 -16.39
C LEU A 101 10.04 -16.53 -17.33
N GLU A 102 10.96 -17.36 -16.82
CA GLU A 102 11.94 -18.06 -17.66
C GLU A 102 11.26 -18.96 -18.70
N GLU A 103 10.23 -19.70 -18.32
CA GLU A 103 9.43 -20.52 -19.23
C GLU A 103 8.78 -19.66 -20.32
N ILE A 104 8.16 -18.53 -19.95
CA ILE A 104 7.53 -17.61 -20.93
C ILE A 104 8.57 -17.08 -21.92
N ILE A 105 9.72 -16.61 -21.43
CA ILE A 105 10.76 -16.03 -22.28
C ILE A 105 11.31 -17.10 -23.25
N THR A 106 11.61 -18.29 -22.72
CA THR A 106 12.12 -19.42 -23.51
C THR A 106 11.10 -19.89 -24.55
N ASN A 107 9.83 -20.00 -24.18
CA ASN A 107 8.75 -20.38 -25.10
C ASN A 107 8.55 -19.37 -26.24
N LEU A 108 8.91 -18.10 -26.03
CA LEU A 108 8.89 -17.06 -27.05
C LEU A 108 10.18 -17.00 -27.89
N ASN A 109 11.12 -17.92 -27.65
CA ASN A 109 12.43 -18.08 -28.31
C ASN A 109 13.40 -16.93 -28.03
N PHE A 110 13.41 -16.46 -26.78
CA PHE A 110 14.39 -15.49 -26.28
C PHE A 110 15.30 -16.11 -25.22
N ASP A 111 16.48 -15.52 -25.00
CA ASP A 111 17.32 -15.84 -23.85
C ASP A 111 16.87 -15.02 -22.63
N PRO A 112 16.48 -15.65 -21.50
CA PRO A 112 16.17 -14.96 -20.24
C PRO A 112 17.22 -13.94 -19.79
N SER A 113 18.50 -14.23 -20.04
CA SER A 113 19.61 -13.37 -19.59
C SER A 113 19.55 -11.96 -20.18
N GLU A 114 18.96 -11.80 -21.36
CA GLU A 114 18.81 -10.51 -22.06
C GLU A 114 17.85 -9.56 -21.32
N PHE A 115 16.94 -10.09 -20.51
CA PHE A 115 15.87 -9.30 -19.86
C PHE A 115 16.20 -8.89 -18.43
N TYR A 116 17.11 -9.58 -17.76
CA TYR A 116 17.35 -9.38 -16.33
C TYR A 116 17.83 -7.97 -16.01
N SER A 117 18.70 -7.39 -16.84
CA SER A 117 19.13 -6.00 -16.69
C SER A 117 17.97 -5.00 -16.78
N ILE A 118 16.99 -5.26 -17.66
CA ILE A 118 15.80 -4.43 -17.85
C ILE A 118 14.87 -4.54 -16.64
N PHE A 119 14.65 -5.76 -16.13
CA PHE A 119 13.83 -6.00 -14.95
C PHE A 119 14.44 -5.36 -13.70
N GLN A 120 15.75 -5.51 -13.49
CA GLN A 120 16.49 -4.83 -12.42
C GLN A 120 16.35 -3.30 -12.53
N ALA A 121 16.48 -2.73 -13.74
CA ALA A 121 16.31 -1.30 -13.96
C ALA A 121 14.88 -0.81 -13.65
N ALA A 122 13.85 -1.62 -13.92
CA ALA A 122 12.48 -1.33 -13.54
C ALA A 122 12.32 -1.28 -12.01
N PHE A 123 12.89 -2.24 -11.28
CA PHE A 123 12.91 -2.24 -9.82
C PHE A 123 13.72 -1.09 -9.22
N GLN A 124 14.85 -0.74 -9.83
CA GLN A 124 15.64 0.42 -9.44
C GLN A 124 14.83 1.71 -9.60
N SER A 125 14.03 1.82 -10.67
CA SER A 125 13.14 2.96 -10.89
C SER A 125 12.03 3.04 -9.84
N ALA A 126 11.45 1.89 -9.46
CA ALA A 126 10.44 1.82 -8.40
C ALA A 126 11.02 2.19 -7.03
N TYR A 127 12.22 1.71 -6.71
CA TYR A 127 12.93 2.06 -5.48
C TYR A 127 13.28 3.53 -5.38
N LYS A 128 13.79 4.15 -6.45
CA LYS A 128 14.07 5.60 -6.45
C LYS A 128 12.83 6.42 -6.11
N LYS A 129 11.64 5.97 -6.56
CA LYS A 129 10.38 6.60 -6.15
C LYS A 129 10.07 6.38 -4.67
N PHE A 130 10.30 5.17 -4.15
CA PHE A 130 10.12 4.89 -2.72
C PHE A 130 11.06 5.75 -1.86
N GLU A 131 12.35 5.76 -2.18
CA GLU A 131 13.40 6.51 -1.49
C GLU A 131 13.14 8.02 -1.50
N ALA A 132 12.59 8.56 -2.59
CA ALA A 132 12.26 9.98 -2.69
C ALA A 132 11.06 10.42 -1.83
N HIS A 133 10.25 9.49 -1.32
CA HIS A 133 8.96 9.83 -0.70
C HIS A 133 8.76 9.28 0.72
N ILE A 134 9.33 8.13 1.07
CA ILE A 134 9.04 7.46 2.35
C ILE A 134 9.98 7.89 3.49
N PRO A 135 11.31 7.86 3.33
CA PRO A 135 12.24 8.20 4.42
C PRO A 135 12.03 9.62 4.96
N ASP A 136 11.77 10.59 4.07
CA ASP A 136 11.57 11.99 4.43
C ASP A 136 10.10 12.35 4.69
N HIS A 137 9.21 11.35 4.77
CA HIS A 137 7.80 11.62 5.01
C HIS A 137 7.60 12.20 6.43
N PRO A 138 6.88 13.33 6.62
CA PRO A 138 6.74 13.98 7.93
C PRO A 138 6.19 13.09 9.04
N THR A 139 5.32 12.14 8.68
CA THR A 139 4.70 11.18 9.60
C THR A 139 5.53 9.89 9.79
N HIS A 140 6.65 9.71 9.08
CA HIS A 140 7.48 8.51 9.19
C HIS A 140 7.97 8.20 10.62
N PRO A 141 8.42 9.19 11.41
CA PRO A 141 8.79 8.95 12.81
C PRO A 141 7.60 8.47 13.65
N LEU A 142 6.38 8.93 13.36
CA LEU A 142 5.18 8.45 14.03
C LEU A 142 4.89 7.00 13.65
N PHE A 143 5.00 6.63 12.36
CA PHE A 143 4.86 5.24 11.91
C PHE A 143 5.84 4.32 12.62
N CYS A 144 7.07 4.78 12.87
CA CYS A 144 8.06 4.03 13.65
C CYS A 144 7.60 3.82 15.09
N ALA A 145 7.06 4.86 15.73
CA ALA A 145 6.74 4.81 17.15
C ALA A 145 5.49 3.98 17.47
N VAL A 146 4.42 4.14 16.69
CA VAL A 146 3.13 3.45 16.93
C VAL A 146 3.21 1.93 16.82
N ARG A 147 4.29 1.37 16.25
CA ARG A 147 4.55 -0.07 16.23
C ARG A 147 4.59 -0.66 17.62
N LEU A 148 4.92 0.13 18.63
CA LEU A 148 4.89 -0.31 20.03
C LEU A 148 3.50 -0.84 20.43
N PHE A 149 2.43 -0.42 19.75
CA PHE A 149 1.08 -0.91 20.02
C PHE A 149 0.75 -2.25 19.36
N ASP A 150 1.65 -2.77 18.53
CA ASP A 150 1.62 -4.16 18.08
C ASP A 150 2.38 -5.03 19.11
N PRO A 151 1.69 -5.88 19.88
CA PRO A 151 2.35 -6.72 20.86
C PRO A 151 3.42 -7.61 20.23
N LYS A 152 3.24 -8.12 18.99
CA LYS A 152 4.28 -8.92 18.34
C LYS A 152 5.57 -8.15 18.17
N TYR A 153 5.48 -6.86 17.82
CA TYR A 153 6.64 -6.01 17.65
C TYR A 153 7.41 -5.85 18.98
N MET A 154 6.72 -5.73 20.10
CA MET A 154 7.40 -5.63 21.39
C MET A 154 8.13 -6.92 21.78
N HIS A 155 7.54 -8.09 21.54
CA HIS A 155 8.06 -9.37 22.03
C HIS A 155 9.05 -10.08 21.09
N THR A 156 9.02 -9.78 19.78
CA THR A 156 9.97 -10.37 18.80
C THR A 156 11.27 -9.58 18.66
N GLY A 157 11.46 -8.55 19.49
CA GLY A 157 12.54 -7.58 19.36
C GLY A 157 13.72 -7.75 20.30
N ASN A 158 14.65 -6.80 20.20
CA ASN A 158 15.68 -6.63 21.21
C ASN A 158 15.14 -5.82 22.39
N ASN A 159 15.79 -5.95 23.56
CA ASN A 159 15.42 -5.21 24.77
C ASN A 159 15.50 -3.68 24.60
N GLN A 160 16.13 -3.18 23.53
CA GLN A 160 16.14 -1.73 23.23
C GLN A 160 14.74 -1.20 22.94
N ARG A 161 13.82 -2.02 22.39
CA ARG A 161 12.42 -1.63 22.14
C ARG A 161 11.65 -1.30 23.43
N HIS A 162 12.14 -1.75 24.59
CA HIS A 162 11.52 -1.48 25.89
C HIS A 162 11.87 -0.11 26.47
N ASN A 163 12.73 0.67 25.80
CA ASN A 163 13.00 2.05 26.21
C ASN A 163 11.84 2.96 25.75
N ILE A 164 10.97 3.34 26.68
CA ILE A 164 9.79 4.17 26.43
C ILE A 164 10.11 5.50 25.71
N TYR A 165 11.28 6.09 26.00
CA TYR A 165 11.71 7.37 25.44
C TYR A 165 12.06 7.32 23.94
N GLN A 166 12.18 6.11 23.35
CA GLN A 166 12.29 5.94 21.90
C GLN A 166 11.01 6.34 21.17
N TYR A 167 9.90 6.47 21.90
CA TYR A 167 8.57 6.74 21.38
C TYR A 167 8.04 8.11 21.78
N SER A 168 8.92 9.04 22.16
CA SER A 168 8.62 10.42 22.59
C SER A 168 7.85 11.28 21.58
N ILE A 169 7.74 10.86 20.32
CA ILE A 169 6.84 11.51 19.37
C ILE A 169 5.35 11.35 19.75
N ILE A 170 5.03 10.33 20.54
CA ILE A 170 3.74 10.20 21.21
C ILE A 170 3.83 11.06 22.47
N SER A 171 3.03 12.12 22.53
CA SER A 171 3.11 13.16 23.58
C SER A 171 3.03 12.60 25.00
N GLU A 172 2.22 11.56 25.18
CA GLU A 172 1.98 10.89 26.45
C GLU A 172 3.20 10.07 26.91
N LEU A 173 4.09 9.70 25.99
CA LEU A 173 5.29 8.90 26.26
C LEU A 173 6.57 9.76 26.38
N ASP A 174 6.54 11.03 25.98
CA ASP A 174 7.68 11.95 26.13
C ASP A 174 7.97 12.27 27.60
N ASN A 175 6.90 12.48 28.38
CA ASN A 175 6.96 12.71 29.81
C ASN A 175 5.91 11.86 30.55
N PRO A 176 6.15 10.54 30.66
CA PRO A 176 5.17 9.60 31.20
C PRO A 176 4.97 9.81 32.71
N SER A 177 3.75 9.62 33.19
CA SER A 177 3.48 9.56 34.63
C SER A 177 4.07 8.29 35.25
N ASP A 178 4.24 8.28 36.57
CA ASP A 178 4.69 7.10 37.31
C ASP A 178 3.76 5.89 37.06
N ASP A 179 2.45 6.13 36.97
CA ASP A 179 1.45 5.10 36.65
C ASP A 179 1.68 4.53 35.24
N LEU A 180 1.95 5.39 34.25
CA LEU A 180 2.21 4.96 32.88
C LEU A 180 3.54 4.20 32.76
N LEU A 181 4.57 4.61 33.51
CA LEU A 181 5.84 3.89 33.60
C LEU A 181 5.65 2.50 34.23
N HIS A 182 4.79 2.39 35.24
CA HIS A 182 4.45 1.10 35.85
C HIS A 182 3.73 0.18 34.84
N GLU A 183 2.72 0.70 34.16
CA GLU A 183 2.00 -0.02 33.09
C GLU A 183 2.94 -0.43 31.94
N TRP A 184 3.87 0.43 31.55
CA TRP A 184 4.87 0.13 30.53
C TRP A 184 5.75 -1.07 30.90
N GLY A 185 6.21 -1.13 32.15
CA GLY A 185 6.98 -2.27 32.67
C GLY A 185 6.18 -3.57 32.63
N ILE A 186 4.89 -3.50 32.97
CA ILE A 186 3.96 -4.63 32.88
C ILE A 186 3.78 -5.07 31.43
N TYR A 187 3.61 -4.12 30.51
CA TYR A 187 3.39 -4.37 29.08
C TYR A 187 4.60 -5.06 28.44
N CYS A 188 5.82 -4.58 28.72
CA CYS A 188 7.05 -5.19 28.22
C CYS A 188 7.33 -6.59 28.79
N GLY A 189 6.72 -6.92 29.94
CA GLY A 189 6.88 -8.21 30.61
C GLY A 189 5.74 -9.21 30.35
N LEU A 190 4.78 -8.88 29.48
CA LEU A 190 3.71 -9.80 29.10
C LEU A 190 4.28 -10.98 28.31
N GLU A 191 3.67 -12.14 28.46
CA GLU A 191 3.89 -13.22 27.50
C GLU A 191 2.87 -13.05 26.37
N PHE A 192 3.37 -12.95 25.13
CA PHE A 192 2.51 -12.86 23.96
C PHE A 192 2.20 -14.25 23.42
N ASP A 193 0.93 -14.65 23.49
CA ASP A 193 0.45 -15.84 22.82
C ASP A 193 0.16 -15.52 21.34
N ASN A 194 0.97 -16.10 20.44
CA ASN A 194 0.84 -15.97 18.99
C ASN A 194 -0.51 -16.48 18.43
N ASN A 195 -1.40 -17.03 19.25
CA ASN A 195 -2.70 -17.52 18.80
C ASN A 195 -3.78 -16.43 18.65
N ASN A 196 -3.59 -15.24 19.24
CA ASN A 196 -4.58 -14.14 19.21
C ASN A 196 -4.23 -13.04 18.19
N GLU A 197 -3.67 -13.43 17.05
CA GLU A 197 -3.46 -12.50 15.94
C GLU A 197 -4.82 -12.20 15.30
N ASN A 198 -5.23 -10.94 15.33
CA ASN A 198 -5.88 -10.22 14.22
C ASN A 198 -6.77 -9.05 14.67
N ASP A 199 -6.90 -8.81 15.98
CA ASP A 199 -7.72 -7.71 16.48
C ASP A 199 -7.02 -6.91 17.58
N LEU A 200 -6.28 -5.87 17.17
CA LEU A 200 -5.63 -4.94 18.10
C LEU A 200 -6.66 -4.19 18.94
N ASP A 201 -7.83 -3.89 18.39
CA ASP A 201 -8.88 -3.18 19.12
C ASP A 201 -9.36 -4.05 20.29
N LYS A 202 -9.66 -5.32 20.03
CA LYS A 202 -9.99 -6.27 21.08
C LYS A 202 -8.86 -6.43 22.10
N TYR A 203 -7.62 -6.59 21.65
CA TYR A 203 -6.47 -6.76 22.54
C TYR A 203 -6.33 -5.61 23.54
N TRP A 204 -6.40 -4.36 23.05
CA TRP A 204 -6.26 -3.19 23.89
C TRP A 204 -7.47 -3.01 24.81
N ASN A 205 -8.69 -3.22 24.29
CA ASN A 205 -9.91 -3.22 25.12
C ASN A 205 -9.82 -4.23 26.27
N ASP A 206 -9.45 -5.49 26.00
CA ASP A 206 -9.28 -6.54 27.02
C ASP A 206 -8.17 -6.21 28.04
N SER A 207 -7.14 -5.47 27.60
CA SER A 207 -6.01 -5.05 28.43
C SER A 207 -6.31 -3.85 29.33
N SER A 208 -7.43 -3.14 29.12
CA SER A 208 -7.76 -1.88 29.81
C SER A 208 -7.84 -1.98 31.33
N ASN A 209 -8.20 -3.15 31.87
CA ASN A 209 -8.22 -3.37 33.31
C ASN A 209 -6.81 -3.42 33.94
N ARG A 210 -5.83 -3.89 33.17
CA ARG A 210 -4.44 -4.08 33.63
C ARG A 210 -3.53 -2.93 33.22
N LEU A 211 -3.83 -2.28 32.10
CA LEU A 211 -3.07 -1.21 31.46
C LEU A 211 -4.00 -0.02 31.13
N PRO A 212 -4.65 0.61 32.12
CA PRO A 212 -5.71 1.58 31.86
C PRO A 212 -5.24 2.83 31.11
N ASN A 213 -4.05 3.36 31.42
CA ASN A 213 -3.52 4.54 30.73
C ASN A 213 -2.97 4.17 29.35
N LEU A 214 -2.16 3.11 29.26
CA LEU A 214 -1.53 2.69 28.02
C LEU A 214 -2.55 2.17 27.00
N SER A 215 -3.60 1.46 27.44
CA SER A 215 -4.69 1.02 26.56
C SER A 215 -5.44 2.20 25.96
N LYS A 216 -5.73 3.23 26.76
CA LYS A 216 -6.39 4.43 26.27
C LYS A 216 -5.57 5.11 25.17
N ILE A 217 -4.27 5.28 25.40
CA ILE A 217 -3.36 5.84 24.39
C ILE A 217 -3.35 4.93 23.15
N ALA A 218 -3.21 3.62 23.32
CA ALA A 218 -3.19 2.68 22.20
C ALA A 218 -4.43 2.81 21.32
N LEU A 219 -5.63 2.83 21.93
CA LEU A 219 -6.90 2.95 21.22
C LEU A 219 -7.00 4.26 20.42
N ASP A 220 -6.40 5.36 20.88
CA ASP A 220 -6.34 6.62 20.14
C ASP A 220 -5.43 6.52 18.89
N TYR A 221 -4.33 5.76 18.97
CA TYR A 221 -3.33 5.67 17.89
C TYR A 221 -3.59 4.54 16.88
N ILE A 222 -4.12 3.39 17.30
CA ILE A 222 -4.26 2.24 16.40
C ILE A 222 -5.27 2.49 15.26
N TRP A 223 -6.21 3.40 15.48
CA TRP A 223 -7.29 3.78 14.56
C TRP A 223 -6.97 4.99 13.67
N LEU A 224 -5.76 5.53 13.75
CA LEU A 224 -5.37 6.67 12.91
C LEU A 224 -5.52 6.33 11.42
N PRO A 225 -6.06 7.25 10.60
CA PRO A 225 -6.21 7.03 9.18
C PRO A 225 -4.85 7.06 8.48
N ILE A 226 -4.55 6.02 7.70
CA ILE A 226 -3.27 5.92 6.96
C ILE A 226 -3.31 6.72 5.66
N SER A 227 -4.48 6.84 5.03
CA SER A 227 -4.63 7.54 3.76
C SER A 227 -5.72 8.61 3.80
N SER A 228 -5.45 9.70 3.08
CA SER A 228 -6.43 10.73 2.73
C SER A 228 -7.51 10.23 1.79
N CYS A 229 -7.43 8.99 1.28
CA CYS A 229 -8.36 8.44 0.30
C CYS A 229 -9.84 8.52 0.75
N ALA A 230 -10.12 8.38 2.05
CA ALA A 230 -11.47 8.59 2.60
C ALA A 230 -11.95 10.05 2.39
N VAL A 231 -11.05 11.00 2.63
CA VAL A 231 -11.27 12.44 2.50
C VAL A 231 -11.31 12.86 1.03
N GLU A 232 -10.47 12.29 0.18
CA GLU A 232 -10.49 12.53 -1.27
C GLU A 232 -11.75 11.97 -1.93
N ARG A 233 -12.22 10.80 -1.50
CA ARG A 233 -13.52 10.26 -1.90
C ARG A 233 -14.67 11.17 -1.45
N SER A 234 -14.61 11.71 -0.22
CA SER A 234 -15.64 12.65 0.24
C SER A 234 -15.58 13.96 -0.53
N PHE A 235 -14.40 14.48 -0.90
CA PHE A 235 -14.27 15.64 -1.78
C PHE A 235 -14.76 15.36 -3.21
N SER A 236 -14.55 14.15 -3.74
CA SER A 236 -15.08 13.74 -5.04
C SER A 236 -16.61 13.68 -5.03
N LEU A 237 -17.21 13.10 -3.99
CA LEU A 237 -18.66 13.09 -3.76
C LEU A 237 -19.21 14.50 -3.55
N TYR A 238 -18.46 15.35 -2.85
CA TYR A 238 -18.78 16.75 -2.64
C TYR A 238 -18.82 17.53 -3.96
N ASN A 239 -17.93 17.23 -4.91
CA ASN A 239 -18.00 17.82 -6.25
C ASN A 239 -19.29 17.41 -7.00
N THR A 240 -19.80 16.20 -6.78
CA THR A 240 -21.11 15.77 -7.30
C THR A 240 -22.27 16.53 -6.64
N LEU A 241 -22.13 16.92 -5.37
CA LEU A 241 -23.12 17.74 -4.66
C LEU A 241 -23.12 19.21 -5.09
N LEU A 242 -21.99 19.70 -5.60
CA LEU A 242 -21.82 21.05 -6.14
C LEU A 242 -22.08 21.16 -7.65
N ASP A 243 -22.56 20.09 -8.29
CA ASP A 243 -22.91 20.14 -9.72
C ASP A 243 -24.00 21.19 -9.98
N LYS A 244 -24.08 21.65 -11.23
CA LYS A 244 -24.82 22.82 -11.71
C LYS A 244 -26.30 22.83 -11.32
N ASP A 245 -26.87 21.68 -10.97
CA ASP A 245 -28.26 21.49 -10.56
C ASP A 245 -28.55 21.82 -9.09
N ARG A 246 -27.54 22.06 -8.22
CA ARG A 246 -27.73 22.27 -6.76
C ARG A 246 -27.15 23.59 -6.22
N GLN A 247 -27.44 24.70 -6.88
CA GLN A 247 -26.86 26.03 -6.58
C GLN A 247 -27.30 26.70 -5.27
N ASN A 248 -28.23 26.14 -4.49
CA ASN A 248 -28.85 26.82 -3.33
C ASN A 248 -28.56 26.17 -1.97
N LEU A 249 -27.49 25.37 -1.85
CA LEU A 249 -27.09 24.85 -0.53
C LEU A 249 -26.33 25.94 0.25
N THR A 250 -26.86 26.30 1.42
CA THR A 250 -26.12 27.08 2.40
C THR A 250 -24.95 26.27 2.96
N LYS A 251 -23.92 26.94 3.48
CA LYS A 251 -22.77 26.30 4.14
C LYS A 251 -23.19 25.33 5.25
N GLU A 252 -24.24 25.66 5.99
CA GLU A 252 -24.83 24.85 7.06
C GLU A 252 -25.43 23.55 6.49
N SER A 253 -26.32 23.66 5.50
CA SER A 253 -26.96 22.50 4.85
C SER A 253 -25.95 21.62 4.12
N LEU A 254 -24.89 22.21 3.55
CA LEU A 254 -23.82 21.50 2.87
C LEU A 254 -22.98 20.69 3.87
N LYS A 255 -22.67 21.25 5.04
CA LYS A 255 -21.99 20.55 6.13
C LYS A 255 -22.81 19.36 6.63
N GLN A 256 -24.11 19.57 6.88
CA GLN A 256 -25.02 18.51 7.32
C GLN A 256 -25.16 17.40 6.27
N LEU A 257 -25.27 17.77 4.99
CA LEU A 257 -25.36 16.81 3.90
C LEU A 257 -24.07 15.99 3.79
N ASN A 258 -22.90 16.63 3.87
CA ASN A 258 -21.61 15.95 3.84
C ASN A 258 -21.45 14.98 5.02
N MET A 259 -21.87 15.37 6.24
CA MET A 259 -21.90 14.48 7.41
C MET A 259 -22.83 13.26 7.21
N MET A 260 -24.02 13.46 6.65
CA MET A 260 -24.95 12.36 6.35
C MET A 260 -24.40 11.39 5.29
N TYR A 261 -23.70 11.90 4.27
CA TYR A 261 -23.07 11.05 3.26
C TYR A 261 -21.87 10.29 3.81
N PHE A 262 -21.08 10.90 4.70
CA PHE A 262 -19.90 10.26 5.28
C PHE A 262 -20.27 9.15 6.28
N ASN A 263 -21.41 9.30 6.98
CA ASN A 263 -21.88 8.37 8.00
C ASN A 263 -22.92 7.35 7.49
N ARG A 264 -23.11 7.24 6.17
CA ARG A 264 -24.21 6.45 5.59
C ARG A 264 -24.09 4.93 5.77
N ASP A 265 -22.89 4.44 6.09
CA ASP A 265 -22.57 3.01 6.26
C ASP A 265 -22.25 2.61 7.72
N TYR A 266 -22.83 3.33 8.69
CA TYR A 266 -22.92 2.92 10.10
C TYR A 266 -24.29 2.35 10.42
#